data_AF-A0A0L0BLK1-F1
#
_entry.id   AF-A0A0L0BLK1-F1
#
_cell.length_a   1.000
_cell.length_b   1.000
_cell.length_c   1.000
_cell.angle_alpha   90.00
_cell.angle_beta   90.00
_cell.angle_gamma   90.00
#
_symmetry.space_group_name_H-M   'P 1'
#
loop_
_entity.id
_entity.type
_entity.pdbx_description
1 polymer ?
#
loop_
_entity_poly.entity_id
_entity_poly.type
_entity_poly.pdbx_seq_one_letter_code
_entity_poly.pdbx_strand_id
1 'polypeptide(L)'
;LALTALGSSPTLVWVEPTSADVVATGEGIDPMTLLPDWLDVLLLWLLVCAVLAMLWRGRRLGPLAVEPLPVVVRAAETAEGRARLYQDSRAVSHAAANLRAATLARIARRLRVDRSASAEEVVLAAAQHGGRSRTDLEQLLDHPPTTHRELVLWAQEILDLEKEITSS
;
A
#
# COMPACT_ATOMS: atom_id res chain seq x y z
N LEU A 1 -34.05 -31.37 35.26
CA LEU A 1 -34.38 -32.15 36.48
C LEU A 1 -33.18 -32.25 37.43
N ALA A 2 -32.50 -31.13 37.74
CA ALA A 2 -31.37 -31.13 38.70
C ALA A 2 -31.41 -29.96 39.70
N LEU A 3 -32.10 -28.86 39.38
CA LEU A 3 -32.23 -27.70 40.27
C LEU A 3 -33.07 -27.98 41.54
N THR A 4 -34.01 -28.92 41.49
CA THR A 4 -34.88 -29.23 42.64
C THR A 4 -34.20 -30.11 43.71
N ALA A 5 -33.06 -30.74 43.40
CA ALA A 5 -32.34 -31.61 44.33
C ALA A 5 -31.45 -30.84 45.32
N LEU A 6 -31.10 -29.57 45.03
CA LEU A 6 -30.25 -28.75 45.90
C LEU A 6 -31.04 -27.99 46.99
N GLY A 7 -32.38 -27.94 46.88
CA GLY A 7 -33.24 -27.22 47.83
C GLY A 7 -33.46 -27.93 49.17
N SER A 8 -32.99 -29.18 49.33
CA SER A 8 -33.16 -29.96 50.56
C SER A 8 -32.08 -29.70 51.62
N SER A 9 -31.00 -28.97 51.28
CA SER A 9 -29.95 -28.60 52.23
C SER A 9 -30.03 -27.10 52.56
N PRO A 10 -30.12 -26.70 53.84
CA PRO A 10 -30.26 -25.29 54.24
C PRO A 10 -28.97 -24.46 54.05
N THR A 11 -27.86 -25.08 53.63
CA THR A 11 -26.58 -24.41 53.42
C THR A 11 -26.04 -24.76 52.05
N LEU A 12 -26.05 -23.75 51.17
CA LEU A 12 -25.49 -23.82 49.82
C LEU A 12 -24.22 -22.97 49.79
N VAL A 13 -23.07 -23.62 49.63
CA VAL A 13 -21.80 -22.93 49.43
C VAL A 13 -21.55 -22.88 47.93
N TRP A 14 -21.67 -21.68 47.36
CA TRP A 14 -21.28 -21.43 45.99
C TRP A 14 -19.75 -21.31 45.94
N VAL A 15 -19.10 -22.33 45.38
CA VAL A 15 -17.67 -22.25 45.06
C VAL A 15 -17.57 -21.58 43.70
N GLU A 16 -17.13 -20.33 43.70
CA GLU A 16 -16.79 -19.58 42.49
C GLU A 16 -15.29 -19.80 42.24
N PRO A 17 -14.90 -20.63 41.24
CA PRO A 17 -13.50 -20.89 40.98
C PRO A 17 -12.84 -19.60 40.49
N THR A 18 -11.96 -19.05 41.32
CA THR A 18 -11.21 -17.83 41.00
C THR A 18 -9.78 -18.20 40.60
N SER A 19 -9.09 -17.33 39.86
CA SER A 19 -7.71 -17.58 39.43
C SER A 19 -6.72 -17.75 40.61
N ALA A 20 -7.11 -17.33 41.81
CA ALA A 20 -6.36 -17.57 43.04
C ALA A 20 -6.40 -19.04 43.52
N ASP A 21 -7.43 -19.82 43.16
CA ASP A 21 -7.51 -21.25 43.52
C ASP A 21 -6.47 -22.08 42.76
N VAL A 22 -6.11 -21.65 41.54
CA VAL A 22 -5.05 -22.25 40.72
C VAL A 22 -3.67 -22.09 41.38
N VAL A 23 -3.47 -20.99 42.13
CA VAL A 23 -2.23 -20.71 42.85
C VAL A 23 -2.17 -21.49 44.17
N ALA A 24 -3.32 -21.81 44.79
CA ALA A 24 -3.40 -22.49 46.08
C ALA A 24 -3.12 -24.00 46.01
N THR A 25 -3.31 -24.64 44.86
CA THR A 25 -3.07 -26.09 44.68
C THR A 25 -1.60 -26.50 44.59
N GLY A 26 -0.64 -25.56 44.58
CA GLY A 26 0.81 -25.86 44.61
C GLY A 26 1.36 -26.56 43.36
N GLU A 27 0.50 -27.19 42.56
CA GLU A 27 0.77 -27.59 41.18
C GLU A 27 0.73 -26.32 40.34
N GLY A 28 1.89 -25.72 40.06
CA GLY A 28 1.98 -24.67 39.06
C GLY A 28 1.54 -25.25 37.73
N ILE A 29 0.27 -25.08 37.37
CA ILE A 29 -0.24 -25.46 36.06
C ILE A 29 0.53 -24.59 35.07
N ASP A 30 1.48 -25.21 34.39
CA ASP A 30 2.30 -24.54 33.40
C ASP A 30 1.33 -24.00 32.33
N PRO A 31 1.27 -22.68 32.07
CA PRO A 31 0.32 -22.13 31.12
C PRO A 31 0.40 -22.82 29.76
N MET A 32 1.58 -23.35 29.41
CA MET A 32 1.85 -24.10 28.19
C MET A 32 1.06 -25.42 28.08
N THR A 33 0.64 -26.05 29.19
CA THR A 33 -0.22 -27.26 29.15
C THR A 33 -1.71 -26.94 28.98
N LEU A 34 -2.11 -25.69 29.16
CA LEU A 34 -3.48 -25.21 28.88
C LEU A 34 -3.65 -24.71 27.43
N LEU A 35 -2.53 -24.53 26.70
CA LEU A 35 -2.56 -24.17 25.30
C LEU A 35 -2.96 -25.40 24.46
N PRO A 36 -3.92 -25.25 23.53
CA PRO A 36 -4.24 -26.32 22.60
C PRO A 36 -3.07 -26.70 21.70
N ASP A 37 -2.89 -27.99 21.42
CA ASP A 37 -1.80 -28.54 20.57
C ASP A 37 -1.72 -27.91 19.16
N TRP A 38 -2.81 -27.32 18.65
CA TRP A 38 -2.82 -26.66 17.33
C TRP A 38 -2.11 -25.30 17.31
N LEU A 39 -1.83 -24.70 18.47
CA LEU A 39 -1.13 -23.42 18.54
C LEU A 39 0.30 -23.50 18.03
N ASP A 40 0.98 -24.63 18.23
CA ASP A 40 2.32 -24.85 17.67
C ASP A 40 2.29 -24.82 16.13
N VAL A 41 1.26 -25.43 15.54
CA VAL A 41 1.04 -25.44 14.09
C VAL A 41 0.71 -24.03 13.59
N LEU A 42 -0.09 -23.25 14.33
CA LEU A 42 -0.37 -21.85 14.01
C LEU A 42 0.90 -21.01 14.03
N LEU A 43 1.72 -21.15 15.08
CA LEU A 43 2.97 -20.40 15.24
C LEU A 43 3.94 -20.70 14.09
N LEU A 44 4.04 -21.98 13.71
CA LEU A 44 4.83 -22.40 12.55
C LEU A 44 4.37 -21.73 11.26
N TRP A 45 3.06 -21.69 11.00
CA TRP A 45 2.51 -21.00 9.81
C TRP A 45 2.74 -19.49 9.85
N LEU A 46 2.62 -18.88 11.03
CA LEU A 46 2.87 -17.45 11.22
C LEU A 46 4.35 -17.12 10.92
N LEU A 47 5.27 -17.97 11.37
CA LEU A 47 6.69 -17.87 11.06
C LEU A 47 6.94 -17.99 9.54
N VAL A 48 6.34 -18.98 8.87
CA VAL A 48 6.43 -19.16 7.41
C VAL A 48 5.93 -17.92 6.67
N CYS A 49 4.75 -17.41 7.05
CA CYS A 49 4.17 -16.20 6.48
C CYS A 49 5.07 -14.97 6.71
N ALA A 50 5.64 -14.82 7.90
CA ALA A 50 6.56 -13.73 8.23
C ALA A 50 7.84 -13.80 7.37
N VAL A 51 8.42 -14.99 7.18
CA VAL A 51 9.58 -15.20 6.31
C VAL A 51 9.23 -14.86 4.86
N LEU A 52 8.09 -15.35 4.34
CA LEU A 52 7.63 -15.00 3.00
C LEU A 52 7.41 -13.49 2.85
N ALA A 53 6.82 -12.84 3.85
CA ALA A 53 6.63 -11.40 3.87
C ALA A 53 7.96 -10.64 3.90
N MET A 54 8.94 -11.09 4.69
CA MET A 54 10.29 -10.53 4.70
C MET A 54 11.01 -10.74 3.37
N LEU A 55 10.90 -11.90 2.75
CA LEU A 55 11.47 -12.17 1.42
C LEU A 55 10.81 -11.28 0.36
N TRP A 56 9.47 -11.17 0.37
CA TRP A 56 8.73 -10.29 -0.54
C TRP A 56 9.09 -8.82 -0.34
N ARG A 57 9.18 -8.36 0.91
CA ARG A 57 9.51 -6.98 1.28
C ARG A 57 10.98 -6.66 1.03
N GLY A 58 11.88 -7.60 1.33
CA GLY A 58 13.32 -7.52 1.09
C GLY A 58 13.66 -7.51 -0.40
N ARG A 59 12.94 -8.30 -1.22
CA ARG A 59 13.04 -8.19 -2.69
C ARG A 59 12.56 -6.84 -3.24
N ARG A 60 11.63 -6.17 -2.54
CA ARG A 60 11.18 -4.81 -2.88
C ARG A 60 12.16 -3.72 -2.46
N LEU A 61 13.06 -4.00 -1.53
CA LEU A 61 14.21 -3.17 -1.20
C LEU A 61 15.39 -3.69 -2.02
N GLY A 62 15.35 -3.44 -3.33
CA GLY A 62 16.45 -3.79 -4.23
C GLY A 62 17.80 -3.29 -3.71
N PRO A 63 18.93 -3.90 -4.13
CA PRO A 63 20.25 -3.67 -3.55
C PRO A 63 20.49 -2.16 -3.43
N LEU A 64 20.74 -1.67 -2.21
CA LEU A 64 21.44 -0.40 -2.07
C LEU A 64 22.80 -0.65 -2.70
N ALA A 65 22.97 -0.20 -3.93
CA ALA A 65 24.22 -0.25 -4.64
C ALA A 65 25.26 0.44 -3.74
N VAL A 66 26.12 -0.36 -3.11
CA VAL A 66 27.26 0.14 -2.36
C VAL A 66 28.30 0.43 -3.43
N GLU A 67 28.26 1.64 -3.97
CA GLU A 67 29.19 2.08 -5.00
C GLU A 67 30.61 2.12 -4.40
N PRO A 68 31.56 1.26 -4.83
CA PRO A 68 32.94 1.37 -4.40
C PRO A 68 33.60 2.53 -5.13
N LEU A 69 34.37 3.32 -4.36
CA LEU A 69 35.03 4.54 -4.83
C LEU A 69 35.83 4.34 -6.14
N PRO A 70 35.77 5.31 -7.08
CA PRO A 70 36.24 5.12 -8.45
C PRO A 70 37.77 5.08 -8.53
N VAL A 71 38.27 4.02 -9.17
CA VAL A 71 39.62 3.93 -9.74
C VAL A 71 39.47 3.89 -11.27
N VAL A 72 39.92 4.99 -11.90
CA VAL A 72 40.35 5.23 -13.30
C VAL A 72 39.54 4.63 -14.48
N VAL A 73 39.00 5.56 -15.25
CA VAL A 73 38.25 5.53 -16.51
C VAL A 73 38.78 4.60 -17.63
N ARG A 74 37.88 3.93 -18.39
CA ARG A 74 38.07 3.33 -19.73
C ARG A 74 36.80 3.50 -20.58
N ALA A 75 36.94 3.49 -21.91
CA ALA A 75 35.95 3.84 -22.96
C ALA A 75 34.54 3.17 -22.94
N ALA A 76 34.18 2.45 -21.88
CA ALA A 76 32.81 2.01 -21.58
C ALA A 76 31.90 3.16 -21.06
N GLU A 77 32.48 4.26 -20.55
CA GLU A 77 31.74 5.40 -19.97
C GLU A 77 30.72 6.05 -20.92
N THR A 78 30.95 6.03 -22.24
CA THR A 78 29.99 6.61 -23.19
C THR A 78 28.80 5.68 -23.48
N ALA A 79 28.99 4.36 -23.37
CA ALA A 79 27.91 3.39 -23.52
C ALA A 79 27.05 3.30 -22.26
N GLU A 80 27.69 3.37 -21.08
CA GLU A 80 27.00 3.35 -19.79
C GLU A 80 26.22 4.64 -19.53
N GLY A 81 26.77 5.79 -19.91
CA GLY A 81 26.02 7.06 -19.90
C GLY A 81 24.76 7.01 -20.75
N ARG A 82 24.82 6.43 -21.96
CA ARG A 82 23.63 6.28 -22.82
C ARG A 82 22.66 5.22 -22.33
N ALA A 83 23.14 4.10 -21.80
CA ALA A 83 22.30 3.07 -21.23
C ALA A 83 21.52 3.60 -20.01
N ARG A 84 22.18 4.35 -19.13
CA ARG A 84 21.56 5.02 -17.98
C ARG A 84 20.55 6.07 -18.43
N LEU A 85 20.87 6.88 -19.45
CA LEU A 85 19.93 7.83 -20.04
C LEU A 85 18.68 7.15 -20.64
N TYR A 86 18.82 6.01 -21.33
CA TYR A 86 17.67 5.25 -21.83
C TYR A 86 16.86 4.57 -20.72
N GLN A 87 17.53 4.12 -19.66
CA GLN A 87 16.85 3.58 -18.49
C GLN A 87 16.06 4.65 -17.75
N ASP A 88 16.65 5.84 -17.57
CA ASP A 88 16.04 6.99 -16.93
C ASP A 88 14.86 7.52 -17.77
N SER A 89 14.98 7.60 -19.09
CA SER A 89 13.87 8.01 -19.96
C SER A 89 12.70 7.02 -19.94
N ARG A 90 13.00 5.72 -19.83
CA ARG A 90 11.96 4.69 -19.62
C ARG A 90 11.26 4.84 -18.26
N ALA A 91 12.00 5.23 -17.22
CA ALA A 91 11.41 5.51 -15.91
C ALA A 91 10.50 6.76 -15.96
N VAL A 92 10.91 7.81 -16.67
CA VAL A 92 10.13 9.06 -16.84
C VAL A 92 8.81 8.80 -17.57
N SER A 93 8.83 8.07 -18.69
CA SER A 93 7.62 7.74 -19.45
C SER A 93 6.64 6.88 -18.64
N HIS A 94 7.14 5.90 -17.87
CA HIS A 94 6.30 5.13 -16.93
C HIS A 94 5.71 6.01 -15.81
N ALA A 95 6.50 6.91 -15.23
CA ALA A 95 6.03 7.83 -14.21
C ALA A 95 4.95 8.79 -14.76
N ALA A 96 5.15 9.32 -15.96
CA ALA A 96 4.18 10.16 -16.65
C ALA A 96 2.84 9.43 -16.89
N ALA A 97 2.89 8.20 -17.40
CA ALA A 97 1.69 7.39 -17.63
C ALA A 97 0.92 7.10 -16.33
N ASN A 98 1.65 6.76 -15.25
CA ASN A 98 1.04 6.52 -13.94
C ASN A 98 0.39 7.78 -13.37
N LEU A 99 1.06 8.92 -13.48
CA LEU A 99 0.53 10.19 -13.03
C LEU A 99 -0.73 10.57 -13.83
N ARG A 100 -0.71 10.45 -15.16
CA ARG A 100 -1.88 10.66 -16.04
C ARG A 100 -3.07 9.81 -15.60
N ALA A 101 -2.86 8.51 -15.44
CA ALA A 101 -3.91 7.58 -15.04
C ALA A 101 -4.47 7.89 -13.64
N ALA A 102 -3.59 8.23 -12.69
CA ALA A 102 -4.00 8.59 -11.33
C ALA A 102 -4.80 9.91 -11.30
N THR A 103 -4.40 10.90 -12.11
CA THR A 103 -5.11 12.18 -12.28
C THR A 103 -6.50 11.97 -12.87
N LEU A 104 -6.61 11.25 -13.99
CA LEU A 104 -7.91 10.91 -14.59
C LEU A 104 -8.82 10.19 -13.61
N ALA A 105 -8.28 9.22 -12.86
CA ALA A 105 -9.05 8.52 -11.84
C ALA A 105 -9.52 9.44 -10.68
N ARG A 106 -8.70 10.42 -10.28
CA ARG A 106 -9.09 11.42 -9.26
C ARG A 106 -10.19 12.35 -9.78
N ILE A 107 -10.05 12.85 -11.01
CA ILE A 107 -11.03 13.72 -11.67
C ILE A 107 -12.36 12.97 -11.85
N ALA A 108 -12.34 11.75 -12.39
CA ALA A 108 -13.54 10.93 -12.56
C ALA A 108 -14.29 10.71 -11.23
N ARG A 109 -13.56 10.39 -10.15
CA ARG A 109 -14.16 10.25 -8.82
C ARG A 109 -14.78 11.55 -8.30
N ARG A 110 -14.13 12.69 -8.52
CA ARG A 110 -14.62 13.99 -8.04
C ARG A 110 -15.88 14.44 -8.80
N LEU A 111 -15.87 14.26 -10.12
CA LEU A 111 -16.98 14.64 -11.00
C LEU A 111 -18.10 13.58 -11.04
N ARG A 112 -17.97 12.48 -10.27
CA ARG A 112 -18.91 11.35 -10.23
C ARG A 112 -19.21 10.76 -11.62
N VAL A 113 -18.20 10.77 -12.49
CA VAL A 113 -18.27 10.12 -13.80
C VAL A 113 -18.26 8.61 -13.57
N ASP A 114 -19.02 7.87 -14.39
CA ASP A 114 -19.10 6.41 -14.29
C ASP A 114 -17.72 5.76 -14.38
N ARG A 115 -17.50 4.66 -13.65
CA ARG A 115 -16.21 3.94 -13.65
C ARG A 115 -15.91 3.30 -15.01
N SER A 116 -16.93 3.02 -15.83
CA SER A 116 -16.75 2.53 -17.19
C SER A 116 -16.47 3.64 -18.22
N ALA A 117 -16.50 4.91 -17.80
CA ALA A 117 -16.29 6.02 -18.72
C ALA A 117 -14.86 6.04 -19.26
N SER A 118 -14.73 6.37 -20.54
CA SER A 118 -13.46 6.51 -21.23
C SER A 118 -12.70 7.75 -20.74
N ALA A 119 -11.38 7.79 -21.01
CA ALA A 119 -10.56 8.95 -20.67
C ALA A 119 -11.08 10.24 -21.34
N GLU A 120 -11.59 10.15 -22.57
CA GLU A 120 -12.18 11.28 -23.30
C GLU A 120 -13.44 11.81 -22.59
N GLU A 121 -14.30 10.92 -22.09
CA GLU A 121 -15.52 11.31 -21.36
C GLU A 121 -15.17 11.99 -20.02
N VAL A 122 -14.12 11.53 -19.34
CA VAL A 122 -13.63 12.17 -18.11
C VAL A 122 -13.06 13.56 -18.40
N VAL A 123 -12.30 13.71 -19.49
CA VAL A 123 -11.76 15.02 -19.92
C VAL A 123 -12.88 15.97 -20.35
N LEU A 124 -13.88 15.47 -21.06
CA LEU A 124 -15.06 16.24 -21.44
C LEU A 124 -15.84 16.73 -20.22
N ALA A 125 -16.06 15.85 -19.22
CA ALA A 125 -16.71 16.22 -17.97
C ALA A 125 -15.89 17.26 -17.18
N ALA A 126 -14.56 17.14 -17.20
CA ALA A 126 -13.64 18.08 -16.57
C ALA A 126 -13.65 19.45 -17.26
N ALA A 127 -13.73 19.50 -18.59
CA ALA A 127 -13.87 20.75 -19.33
C ALA A 127 -15.21 21.46 -19.09
N GLN A 128 -16.26 20.71 -18.77
CA GLN A 128 -17.58 21.28 -18.46
C GLN A 128 -17.66 21.87 -17.05
N HIS A 129 -16.92 21.30 -16.09
CA HIS A 129 -16.94 21.73 -14.68
C HIS A 129 -15.72 22.58 -14.28
N GLY A 130 -14.66 22.58 -15.07
CA GLY A 130 -13.43 23.34 -14.84
C GLY A 130 -13.31 24.54 -15.78
N GLY A 131 -12.45 25.49 -15.42
CA GLY A 131 -12.23 26.73 -16.18
C GLY A 131 -11.36 26.59 -17.45
N ARG A 132 -10.87 25.39 -17.79
CA ARG A 132 -10.01 25.14 -18.97
C ARG A 132 -10.77 24.46 -20.10
N SER A 133 -10.41 24.80 -21.34
CA SER A 133 -11.03 24.20 -22.52
C SER A 133 -10.63 22.72 -22.67
N ARG A 134 -11.49 21.93 -23.32
CA ARG A 134 -11.22 20.52 -23.62
C ARG A 134 -9.90 20.34 -24.37
N THR A 135 -9.63 21.21 -25.35
CA THR A 135 -8.42 21.16 -26.18
C THR A 135 -7.16 21.36 -25.34
N ASP A 136 -7.18 22.26 -24.36
CA ASP A 136 -6.02 22.51 -23.49
C ASP A 136 -5.76 21.32 -22.57
N LEU A 137 -6.82 20.66 -22.08
CA LEU A 137 -6.73 19.46 -21.25
C LEU A 137 -6.17 18.26 -22.03
N GLU A 138 -6.68 18.03 -23.24
CA GLU A 138 -6.18 16.99 -24.14
C GLU A 138 -4.71 17.26 -24.49
N GLN A 139 -4.38 18.50 -24.84
CA GLN A 139 -3.00 18.89 -25.14
C GLN A 139 -2.05 18.64 -23.96
N LEU A 140 -2.46 19.00 -22.73
CA LEU A 140 -1.63 18.77 -21.54
C LEU A 140 -1.47 17.26 -21.23
N LEU A 141 -2.54 16.47 -21.39
CA LEU A 141 -2.52 15.05 -21.03
C LEU A 141 -1.90 14.15 -22.11
N ASP A 142 -1.94 14.55 -23.38
CA ASP A 142 -1.46 13.75 -24.52
C ASP A 142 0.00 14.02 -24.90
N HIS A 143 0.63 15.04 -24.31
CA HIS A 143 2.06 15.33 -24.47
C HIS A 143 2.84 14.97 -23.20
N PRO A 144 3.15 13.68 -22.97
CA PRO A 144 3.88 13.27 -21.78
C PRO A 144 5.33 13.79 -21.81
N PRO A 145 5.87 14.18 -20.64
CA PRO A 145 7.24 14.64 -20.50
C PRO A 145 8.25 13.54 -20.82
N THR A 146 9.37 13.92 -21.43
CA THR A 146 10.43 12.98 -21.85
C THR A 146 11.64 13.00 -20.92
N THR A 147 11.82 14.10 -20.18
CA THR A 147 12.89 14.29 -19.21
C THR A 147 12.37 14.40 -17.79
N HIS A 148 13.23 14.09 -16.81
CA HIS A 148 12.86 14.19 -15.39
C HIS A 148 12.48 15.62 -14.99
N ARG A 149 13.17 16.63 -15.54
CA ARG A 149 12.86 18.04 -15.30
C ARG A 149 11.48 18.41 -15.84
N GLU A 150 11.17 18.00 -17.08
CA GLU A 150 9.83 18.19 -17.66
C GLU A 150 8.75 17.49 -16.83
N LEU A 151 9.04 16.29 -16.30
CA LEU A 151 8.10 15.53 -15.47
C LEU A 151 7.69 16.29 -14.21
N VAL A 152 8.63 16.95 -13.55
CA VAL A 152 8.33 17.76 -12.35
C VAL A 152 7.45 18.95 -12.70
N LEU A 153 7.75 19.65 -13.79
CA LEU A 153 6.97 20.81 -14.24
C LEU A 153 5.54 20.38 -14.64
N TRP A 154 5.43 19.29 -15.41
CA TRP A 154 4.16 18.73 -15.83
C TRP A 154 3.31 18.24 -14.65
N ALA A 155 3.94 17.66 -13.63
CA ALA A 155 3.24 17.25 -12.41
C ALA A 155 2.69 18.44 -11.61
N GLN A 156 3.41 19.56 -11.59
CA GLN A 156 2.93 20.80 -10.97
C GLN A 156 1.74 21.36 -11.75
N GLU A 157 1.84 21.41 -13.08
CA GLU A 157 0.76 21.90 -13.94
C GLU A 157 -0.52 21.06 -13.81
N ILE A 158 -0.39 19.73 -13.75
CA ILE A 158 -1.51 18.82 -13.46
C ILE A 158 -2.12 19.08 -12.09
N LEU A 159 -1.28 19.30 -11.07
CA LEU A 159 -1.77 19.55 -9.72
C LEU A 159 -2.53 20.88 -9.63
N ASP A 160 -2.04 21.91 -10.32
CA ASP A 160 -2.70 23.21 -10.38
C ASP A 160 -4.03 23.12 -11.13
N LEU A 161 -4.10 22.34 -12.22
CA LEU A 161 -5.35 21.99 -12.87
C LEU A 161 -6.33 21.28 -11.91
N GLU A 162 -5.87 20.30 -11.14
CA GLU A 162 -6.73 19.62 -10.16
C GLU A 162 -7.29 20.58 -9.11
N LYS A 163 -6.49 21.58 -8.70
CA LYS A 163 -6.95 22.64 -7.78
C LYS A 163 -7.99 23.55 -8.43
N GLU A 164 -7.77 23.99 -9.67
CA GLU A 164 -8.73 24.81 -10.42
C GLU A 164 -10.10 24.11 -10.51
N ILE A 165 -10.12 22.82 -10.85
CA ILE A 165 -11.35 22.00 -10.89
C ILE A 165 -11.97 21.83 -9.50
N THR A 166 -11.17 21.86 -8.43
CA THR A 166 -11.67 21.75 -7.06
C THR A 166 -12.26 23.07 -6.54
N SER A 167 -11.71 24.20 -6.98
CA SER A 167 -12.12 25.53 -6.52
C SER A 167 -13.35 26.09 -7.23
N SER A 168 -13.74 25.48 -8.36
CA SER A 168 -14.95 25.83 -9.11
C SER A 168 -16.17 25.05 -8.66
#